data_AF-A0A4Y2QGC3-F1
#
_entry.id   AF-A0A4Y2QGC3-F1
#
_cell.length_a   1.000
_cell.length_b   1.000
_cell.length_c   1.000
_cell.angle_alpha   90.00
_cell.angle_beta   90.00
_cell.angle_gamma   90.00
#
_symmetry.space_group_name_H-M   'P 1'
#
loop_
_entity.id
_entity.type
_entity.pdbx_description
1 polymer ?
#
loop_
_entity_poly.entity_id
_entity_poly.type
_entity_poly.pdbx_seq_one_letter_code
_entity_poly.pdbx_strand_id
1 'polypeptide(L)'
;SSFPIFLLGFIRLAATTAVGYHKVVPEYGVHWNFFFTFALTKMICYTILYVIKLPAGLFAAATVVIHQLVLSKAGLATLIVSEMRRNFFEANKEGIGSLLGFVTLYFCGVQLGKVVWKQG
;
A
#
# COMPACT_ATOMS: atom_id res chain seq x y z
N SER A 1 15.60 -5.42 -4.62
CA SER A 1 14.89 -5.34 -5.92
C SER A 1 13.39 -5.58 -5.76
N SER A 2 12.56 -4.73 -6.37
CA SER A 2 11.07 -4.83 -6.38
C SER A 2 10.50 -5.25 -7.75
N PHE A 3 11.35 -5.29 -8.77
CA PHE A 3 11.01 -5.61 -10.16
C PHE A 3 10.19 -6.90 -10.38
N PRO A 4 10.55 -8.06 -9.81
CA PRO A 4 9.77 -9.29 -10.04
C PRO A 4 8.35 -9.22 -9.47
N ILE A 5 8.16 -8.48 -8.36
CA ILE A 5 6.84 -8.30 -7.74
C ILE A 5 5.96 -7.42 -8.64
N PHE A 6 6.55 -6.38 -9.22
CA PHE A 6 5.86 -5.50 -10.16
C PHE A 6 5.44 -6.25 -11.43
N LEU A 7 6.33 -7.11 -11.96
CA LEU A 7 6.05 -7.96 -13.11
C LEU A 7 4.92 -8.96 -12.82
N LEU A 8 4.92 -9.60 -11.65
CA LEU A 8 3.82 -10.46 -11.20
C LEU A 8 2.48 -9.71 -11.13
N GLY A 9 2.50 -8.44 -10.74
CA GLY A 9 1.32 -7.57 -10.76
C GLY A 9 0.74 -7.40 -12.16
N PHE A 10 1.58 -7.17 -13.17
CA PHE A 10 1.14 -7.09 -14.56
C PHE A 10 0.68 -8.43 -15.13
N ILE A 11 1.40 -9.52 -14.85
CA ILE A 11 1.01 -10.87 -15.30
C ILE A 11 -0.38 -11.21 -14.75
N ARG A 12 -0.64 -10.95 -13.47
CA ARG A 12 -1.96 -11.17 -12.87
C ARG A 12 -3.02 -10.32 -13.55
N LEU A 13 -2.75 -9.04 -13.79
CA LEU A 13 -3.69 -8.14 -14.48
C LEU A 13 -4.05 -8.71 -15.85
N ALA A 14 -3.04 -8.95 -16.69
CA ALA A 14 -3.19 -9.47 -18.04
C ALA A 14 -3.92 -10.81 -18.06
N ALA A 15 -3.56 -11.75 -17.18
CA ALA A 15 -4.23 -13.05 -17.08
C ALA A 15 -5.71 -12.90 -16.69
N THR A 16 -6.03 -12.06 -15.70
CA THR A 16 -7.44 -11.88 -15.28
C THR A 16 -8.29 -11.18 -16.33
N THR A 17 -7.70 -10.26 -17.09
CA THR A 17 -8.38 -9.61 -18.23
C THR A 17 -8.55 -10.58 -19.41
N ALA A 18 -7.54 -11.38 -19.72
CA ALA A 18 -7.57 -12.34 -20.84
C ALA A 18 -8.56 -13.49 -20.62
N VAL A 19 -8.72 -13.94 -19.37
CA VAL A 19 -9.67 -15.01 -19.01
C VAL A 19 -11.12 -14.49 -18.93
N GLY A 20 -11.35 -13.17 -19.08
CA GLY A 20 -12.68 -12.58 -18.99
C GLY A 20 -13.32 -12.80 -17.61
N TYR A 21 -12.50 -12.96 -16.57
CA TYR A 21 -12.98 -13.26 -15.23
C TYR A 21 -13.79 -12.06 -14.73
N HIS A 22 -15.08 -12.25 -14.50
CA HIS A 22 -15.93 -11.27 -13.82
C HIS A 22 -15.46 -11.13 -12.37
N LYS A 23 -14.42 -10.31 -12.17
CA LYS A 23 -14.11 -9.82 -10.82
C LYS A 23 -15.32 -9.02 -10.36
N VAL A 24 -15.74 -9.24 -9.12
CA VAL A 24 -16.61 -8.30 -8.42
C VAL A 24 -15.79 -7.01 -8.26
N VAL A 25 -15.85 -6.16 -9.30
CA VAL A 25 -15.24 -4.83 -9.34
C VAL A 25 -15.55 -4.02 -8.08
N PRO A 26 -16.73 -4.19 -7.44
CA PRO A 26 -17.02 -3.62 -6.14
C PRO A 26 -16.07 -3.95 -4.99
N GLU A 27 -15.39 -5.10 -5.02
CA GLU A 27 -14.63 -5.62 -3.87
C GLU A 27 -13.11 -5.52 -4.03
N TYR A 28 -12.60 -5.40 -5.26
CA TYR A 28 -11.15 -5.50 -5.50
C TYR A 28 -10.57 -4.40 -6.39
N GLY A 29 -11.42 -3.49 -6.88
CA GLY A 29 -11.04 -2.47 -7.86
C GLY A 29 -10.78 -3.03 -9.25
N VAL A 30 -10.67 -2.13 -10.23
CA VAL A 30 -10.63 -2.51 -11.66
C VAL A 30 -9.23 -2.92 -12.10
N HIS A 31 -8.21 -2.14 -11.73
CA HIS A 31 -6.84 -2.28 -12.27
C HIS A 31 -5.80 -2.56 -11.19
N TRP A 32 -6.13 -2.28 -9.94
CA TRP A 32 -5.20 -2.41 -8.84
C TRP A 32 -5.23 -3.82 -8.24
N ASN A 33 -4.09 -4.29 -7.76
CA ASN A 33 -3.99 -5.58 -7.10
C ASN A 33 -2.97 -5.53 -5.97
N PHE A 34 -2.99 -6.59 -5.15
CA PHE A 34 -2.08 -6.73 -4.01
C PHE A 34 -0.60 -6.59 -4.37
N PHE A 35 -0.17 -7.12 -5.52
CA PHE A 35 1.24 -7.03 -5.94
C PHE A 35 1.66 -5.60 -6.23
N PHE A 36 0.78 -4.77 -6.81
CA PHE A 36 1.06 -3.35 -7.00
C PHE A 36 1.18 -2.61 -5.67
N THR A 37 0.27 -2.85 -4.73
CA THR A 37 0.39 -2.28 -3.37
C THR A 37 1.72 -2.68 -2.74
N PHE A 38 2.06 -3.98 -2.76
CA PHE A 38 3.28 -4.49 -2.14
C PHE A 38 4.56 -3.95 -2.80
N ALA A 39 4.58 -3.86 -4.14
CA ALA A 39 5.70 -3.30 -4.88
C ALA A 39 5.93 -1.82 -4.53
N LEU A 40 4.86 -1.03 -4.49
CA LEU A 40 4.92 0.39 -4.15
C LEU A 40 5.31 0.62 -2.70
N THR A 41 4.74 -0.13 -1.75
CA THR A 41 5.15 -0.08 -0.35
C THR A 41 6.65 -0.32 -0.24
N LYS A 42 7.18 -1.37 -0.88
CA LYS A 42 8.62 -1.67 -0.85
C LYS A 42 9.47 -0.56 -1.47
N MET A 43 9.02 0.03 -2.59
CA MET A 43 9.72 1.15 -3.23
C MET A 43 9.77 2.39 -2.33
N ILE A 44 8.64 2.75 -1.71
CA ILE A 44 8.52 3.90 -0.81
C ILE A 44 9.42 3.70 0.42
N CYS A 45 9.31 2.55 1.09
CA CYS A 45 10.09 2.27 2.28
C CYS A 45 11.59 2.23 1.99
N TYR A 46 12.01 1.62 0.88
CA TYR A 46 13.42 1.60 0.48
C TYR A 46 13.95 3.01 0.22
N THR A 47 13.20 3.84 -0.51
CA THR A 47 13.58 5.22 -0.79
C THR A 47 13.73 6.03 0.50
N ILE A 48 12.77 5.91 1.42
CA ILE A 48 12.82 6.61 2.71
C ILE A 48 14.03 6.18 3.54
N LEU A 49 14.30 4.87 3.66
CA LEU A 49 15.44 4.35 4.42
C LEU A 49 16.79 4.72 3.79
N TYR A 50 16.84 4.83 2.46
CA TYR A 50 18.05 5.21 1.74
C TYR A 50 18.37 6.70 1.89
N VAL A 51 17.34 7.55 1.77
CA VAL A 51 17.49 9.01 1.80
C VAL A 51 17.60 9.55 3.23
N ILE A 52 16.82 8.98 4.17
CA ILE A 52 16.68 9.53 5.52
C ILE A 52 17.23 8.54 6.55
N LYS A 53 18.28 8.95 7.26
CA LYS A 53 18.91 8.18 8.34
C LYS A 53 18.21 8.39 9.69
N LEU A 54 16.90 8.13 9.75
CA LEU A 54 16.13 8.14 10.99
C LEU A 54 15.75 6.71 11.42
N PRO A 55 15.52 6.47 12.72
CA PRO A 55 15.10 5.16 13.19
C PRO A 55 13.74 4.79 12.60
N ALA A 56 13.61 3.54 12.14
CA ALA A 56 12.38 3.02 11.52
C ALA A 56 11.15 3.17 12.44
N GLY A 57 11.33 3.06 13.75
CA GLY A 57 10.26 3.28 14.73
C GLY A 57 9.66 4.68 14.68
N LEU A 58 10.46 5.72 14.43
CA LEU A 58 9.94 7.09 14.32
C LEU A 58 9.12 7.26 13.04
N PHE A 59 9.54 6.66 11.93
CA PHE A 59 8.75 6.63 10.71
C PHE A 59 7.43 5.90 10.90
N ALA A 60 7.44 4.73 11.55
CA ALA A 60 6.21 4.01 11.86
C ALA A 60 5.23 4.86 12.69
N ALA A 61 5.72 5.55 13.72
CA ALA A 61 4.90 6.44 14.54
C ALA A 61 4.36 7.62 13.73
N ALA A 62 5.17 8.24 12.89
CA ALA A 62 4.74 9.35 12.05
C ALA A 62 3.68 8.88 11.02
N THR A 63 3.92 7.78 10.32
CA THR A 63 3.02 7.30 9.26
C THR A 63 1.70 6.78 9.83
N VAL A 64 1.68 6.17 11.03
CA VAL A 64 0.43 5.73 11.65
C VAL A 64 -0.44 6.93 12.04
N VAL A 65 0.15 7.98 12.61
CA VAL A 65 -0.57 9.19 12.99
C VAL A 65 -1.12 9.88 11.74
N ILE A 66 -0.28 10.05 10.71
CA ILE A 66 -0.70 10.65 9.44
C ILE A 66 -1.82 9.81 8.81
N HIS A 67 -1.70 8.48 8.78
CA HIS A 67 -2.73 7.62 8.21
C HIS A 67 -4.06 7.73 8.95
N GLN A 68 -4.03 7.71 10.29
CA GLN A 68 -5.23 7.85 11.09
C GLN A 68 -5.88 9.23 10.91
N LEU A 69 -5.08 10.30 10.82
CA LEU A 69 -5.57 11.65 10.56
C LEU A 69 -6.21 11.77 9.18
N VAL A 70 -5.56 11.24 8.14
CA VAL A 70 -6.13 11.25 6.78
C VAL A 70 -7.42 10.43 6.72
N LEU A 71 -7.44 9.27 7.38
CA LEU A 71 -8.62 8.41 7.43
C LEU A 71 -9.79 9.10 8.14
N SER A 72 -9.53 9.75 9.27
CA SER A 72 -10.56 10.30 10.16
C SER A 72 -10.99 11.73 9.81
N LYS A 73 -10.06 12.58 9.38
CA LYS A 73 -10.27 14.02 9.19
C LYS A 73 -10.30 14.43 7.72
N ALA A 74 -9.56 13.75 6.84
CA ALA A 74 -9.48 14.09 5.42
C ALA A 74 -10.55 13.38 4.56
N GLY A 75 -11.49 12.65 5.17
CA GLY A 75 -12.58 11.98 4.45
C GLY A 75 -12.14 10.78 3.60
N LEU A 76 -10.93 10.25 3.81
CA LEU A 76 -10.48 9.05 3.07
C LEU A 76 -11.36 7.84 3.41
N ALA A 77 -11.84 7.71 4.66
CA ALA A 77 -12.74 6.63 5.05
C ALA A 77 -14.07 6.67 4.27
N THR A 78 -14.69 7.85 4.16
CA THR A 78 -15.94 8.01 3.43
C THR A 78 -15.74 7.79 1.94
N LEU A 79 -14.60 8.20 1.38
CA LEU A 79 -14.25 7.94 -0.01
C LEU A 79 -14.10 6.43 -0.28
N ILE A 80 -13.38 5.70 0.59
CA ILE A 80 -13.16 4.25 0.46
C ILE A 80 -14.49 3.48 0.51
N VAL A 81 -15.39 3.82 1.45
CA VAL A 81 -16.67 3.13 1.63
C VAL A 81 -17.70 3.50 0.55
N SER A 82 -17.57 4.66 -0.09
CA SER A 82 -18.48 5.08 -1.16
C SER A 82 -18.53 4.06 -2.30
N GLU A 83 -19.66 3.90 -2.97
CA GLU A 83 -19.76 3.05 -4.17
C GLU A 83 -19.31 3.77 -5.46
N MET A 84 -19.11 5.10 -5.41
CA MET A 84 -18.73 5.88 -6.58
C MET A 84 -17.34 5.49 -7.09
N ARG A 85 -17.26 5.27 -8.41
CA ARG A 85 -16.05 4.92 -9.17
C ARG A 85 -15.97 5.67 -10.50
N ARG A 86 -15.81 7.00 -10.45
CA ARG A 86 -15.79 7.88 -11.64
C ARG A 86 -14.42 7.99 -12.30
N ASN A 87 -13.35 7.91 -11.50
CA ASN A 87 -11.98 8.12 -11.95
C ASN A 87 -11.11 6.90 -11.63
N PHE A 88 -9.93 6.80 -12.27
CA PHE A 88 -8.95 5.73 -11.97
C PHE A 88 -8.62 5.61 -10.48
N PHE A 89 -8.51 6.74 -9.78
CA PHE A 89 -8.29 6.76 -8.34
C PHE A 89 -9.46 6.16 -7.57
N GLU A 90 -10.70 6.58 -7.87
CA GLU A 90 -11.90 6.05 -7.20
C GLU A 90 -12.12 4.56 -7.51
N ALA A 91 -11.78 4.12 -8.72
CA ALA A 91 -11.87 2.71 -9.12
C ALA A 91 -10.89 1.79 -8.37
N ASN A 92 -9.85 2.35 -7.74
CA ASN A 92 -8.77 1.61 -7.07
C ASN A 92 -8.48 2.12 -5.65
N LYS A 93 -9.41 2.92 -5.10
CA LYS A 93 -9.23 3.70 -3.87
C LYS A 93 -8.91 2.89 -2.63
N GLU A 94 -9.39 1.65 -2.55
CA GLU A 94 -9.09 0.74 -1.45
C GLU A 94 -7.60 0.35 -1.46
N GLY A 95 -7.08 0.00 -2.63
CA GLY A 95 -5.67 -0.35 -2.82
C GLY A 95 -4.72 0.84 -2.62
N ILE A 96 -5.13 2.03 -3.07
CA ILE A 96 -4.33 3.25 -2.94
C ILE A 96 -4.41 3.79 -1.50
N GLY A 97 -5.60 3.84 -0.90
CA GLY A 97 -5.82 4.32 0.46
C GLY A 97 -5.18 3.45 1.54
N SER A 98 -4.98 2.16 1.26
CA SER A 98 -4.27 1.23 2.14
C SER A 98 -2.74 1.35 2.07
N LEU A 99 -2.18 1.99 1.03
CA LEU A 99 -0.74 2.06 0.80
C LEU A 99 0.04 2.64 1.99
N LEU A 100 -0.47 3.71 2.59
CA LEU A 100 0.16 4.36 3.74
C LEU A 100 0.11 3.47 5.00
N GLY A 101 -0.97 2.69 5.17
CA GLY A 101 -1.07 1.68 6.21
C GLY A 101 -0.04 0.56 6.03
N PHE A 102 0.16 0.07 4.80
CA PHE A 102 1.20 -0.92 4.50
C PHE A 102 2.62 -0.39 4.73
N VAL A 103 2.88 0.88 4.40
CA VAL A 103 4.17 1.54 4.71
C VAL A 103 4.40 1.57 6.23
N THR A 104 3.36 1.88 7.00
CA THR A 104 3.42 1.86 8.47
C THR A 104 3.77 0.46 9.00
N LEU A 105 3.05 -0.56 8.54
CA LEU A 105 3.29 -1.96 8.94
C LEU A 105 4.72 -2.42 8.59
N TYR A 106 5.23 -2.00 7.43
CA TYR A 106 6.61 -2.31 7.03
C TYR A 106 7.62 -1.73 8.03
N PHE A 107 7.49 -0.45 8.39
CA PHE A 107 8.40 0.17 9.35
C PHE A 107 8.26 -0.40 10.77
N CYS A 108 7.05 -0.74 11.20
CA CYS A 108 6.84 -1.50 12.43
C CYS A 108 7.61 -2.83 12.40
N GLY A 109 7.51 -3.59 11.32
CA GLY A 109 8.25 -4.84 11.14
C GLY A 109 9.77 -4.66 11.19
N VAL A 110 10.30 -3.62 10.54
CA VAL A 110 11.73 -3.29 10.60
C VAL A 110 12.17 -2.95 12.02
N GLN A 111 11.40 -2.13 12.74
CA GLN A 111 11.72 -1.76 14.12
C GLN A 111 11.67 -2.96 15.07
N LEU A 112 10.62 -3.79 14.96
CA LEU A 112 10.49 -5.02 15.72
C LEU A 112 11.65 -5.98 15.44
N GLY A 113 12.05 -6.13 14.17
CA GLY A 113 13.20 -6.93 13.78
C GLY A 113 14.49 -6.47 14.46
N LYS A 114 14.74 -5.15 14.51
CA LYS A 114 15.91 -4.59 15.22
C LYS A 114 15.89 -4.89 16.72
N VAL A 115 14.72 -4.77 17.36
CA VAL A 115 14.54 -5.05 18.80
C VAL A 115 14.75 -6.54 19.10
N VAL A 116 14.12 -7.43 18.33
CA VAL A 116 14.19 -8.88 18.53
C VAL A 116 15.61 -9.40 18.31
N TRP A 117 16.27 -8.95 17.23
CA TRP A 117 17.63 -9.39 16.89
C TRP A 117 18.75 -8.58 17.59
N LYS A 118 18.40 -7.64 18.47
CA LYS A 118 19.34 -6.72 19.17
C LYS A 118 20.34 -6.05 18.23
N GLN A 119 19.94 -5.72 17.01
CA GLN A 119 20.76 -4.93 16.09
C GLN A 119 20.45 -3.45 16.33
N GLY A 120 21.18 -2.86 17.29
CA GLY A 120 21.18 -1.43 17.61
C GLY A 120 22.08 -0.67 16.67
#